data_AF-A0A1Z3HS24-F1
#
_entry.id   AF-A0A1Z3HS24-F1
#
_cell.length_a   1.000
_cell.length_b   1.000
_cell.length_c   1.000
_cell.angle_alpha   90.00
_cell.angle_beta   90.00
_cell.angle_gamma   90.00
#
_symmetry.space_group_name_H-M   'P 1'
#
loop_
_entity.id
_entity.type
_entity.pdbx_description
1 polymer ?
#
loop_
_entity_poly.entity_id
_entity_poly.type
_entity_poly.pdbx_seq_one_letter_code
_entity_poly.pdbx_strand_id
1 'polypeptide(L)'
;MTSTDRSLLQELQIKCQQMHRFRAVLSETVRDMLDQCEWSLVPSAGQDELPLMVVRLPSRICLSDPLLQELAEQIESYMGPVDFALFSGETSEPLRVLSKTLLDQRWHWRGS
;
A
#
# COMPACT_ATOMS: atom_id res chain seq x y z
N MET A 1 -5.57 -11.11 -33.03
CA MET A 1 -4.80 -10.58 -31.88
C MET A 1 -3.70 -9.70 -32.43
N THR A 2 -3.79 -8.41 -32.15
CA THR A 2 -2.82 -7.41 -32.58
C THR A 2 -1.59 -7.43 -31.67
N SER A 3 -0.49 -6.81 -32.10
CA SER A 3 0.73 -6.64 -31.28
C SER A 3 0.42 -5.98 -29.92
N THR A 4 -0.52 -5.03 -29.91
CA THR A 4 -1.00 -4.30 -28.73
C THR A 4 -1.67 -5.21 -27.71
N ASP A 5 -2.52 -6.16 -28.15
CA ASP A 5 -3.19 -7.12 -27.26
C ASP A 5 -2.20 -8.02 -26.52
N ARG A 6 -1.11 -8.40 -27.21
CA ARG A 6 -0.03 -9.22 -26.62
C ARG A 6 0.79 -8.45 -25.60
N SER A 7 1.08 -7.17 -25.88
CA SER A 7 1.79 -6.29 -24.95
C SER A 7 0.99 -6.07 -23.66
N LEU A 8 -0.32 -5.83 -23.77
CA LEU A 8 -1.20 -5.65 -22.62
C LEU A 8 -1.30 -6.93 -21.77
N LEU A 9 -1.44 -8.09 -22.41
CA LEU A 9 -1.49 -9.37 -21.71
C LEU A 9 -0.18 -9.66 -20.95
N GLN A 10 0.97 -9.34 -21.55
CA GLN A 10 2.26 -9.48 -20.87
C GLN A 10 2.38 -8.54 -19.67
N GLU A 11 1.95 -7.28 -19.81
CA GLU A 11 1.97 -6.32 -18.71
C GLU A 11 1.06 -6.74 -17.56
N LEU A 12 -0.15 -7.24 -17.87
CA LEU A 12 -1.07 -7.79 -16.87
C LEU A 12 -0.48 -9.01 -16.16
N GLN A 13 0.16 -9.92 -16.88
CA GLN A 13 0.83 -11.08 -16.28
C GLN A 13 1.96 -10.69 -15.33
N ILE A 14 2.78 -9.70 -15.71
CA ILE A 14 3.85 -9.17 -14.86
C ILE A 14 3.25 -8.55 -13.59
N LYS A 15 2.20 -7.72 -13.71
CA LYS A 15 1.52 -7.11 -12.57
C LYS A 15 0.91 -8.17 -11.64
N CYS A 16 0.24 -9.19 -12.19
CA CYS A 16 -0.28 -10.31 -11.41
C CYS A 16 0.82 -11.06 -10.66
N GLN A 17 1.97 -11.31 -11.30
CA GLN A 17 3.07 -12.01 -10.67
C GLN A 17 3.73 -11.18 -9.56
N GLN A 18 3.90 -9.87 -9.77
CA GLN A 18 4.40 -8.95 -8.75
C GLN A 18 3.46 -8.91 -7.54
N MET A 19 2.14 -8.84 -7.77
CA MET A 19 1.14 -8.84 -6.72
C MET A 19 1.14 -10.16 -5.93
N HIS A 20 1.27 -11.30 -6.61
CA HIS A 20 1.40 -12.60 -5.93
C HIS A 20 2.67 -12.71 -5.08
N ARG A 21 3.81 -12.22 -5.59
CA ARG A 21 5.08 -12.22 -4.83
C ARG A 21 5.00 -11.31 -3.62
N PHE A 22 4.45 -10.11 -3.80
CA PHE A 22 4.21 -9.18 -2.71
C PHE A 22 3.30 -9.82 -1.65
N ARG A 23 2.16 -10.39 -2.06
CA ARG A 23 1.26 -11.08 -1.13
C ARG A 23 1.95 -12.23 -0.40
N ALA A 24 2.86 -12.96 -1.03
CA ALA A 24 3.57 -14.08 -0.41
C ALA A 24 4.56 -13.67 0.70
N VAL A 25 5.06 -12.43 0.68
CA VAL A 25 5.95 -11.93 1.73
C VAL A 25 5.21 -11.32 2.91
N LEU A 26 3.90 -11.10 2.77
CA LEU A 26 3.10 -10.50 3.82
C LEU A 26 2.76 -11.51 4.93
N SER A 27 2.72 -11.04 6.19
CA SER A 27 2.18 -11.84 7.30
C SER A 27 0.73 -12.22 7.04
N GLU A 28 0.25 -13.27 7.71
CA GLU A 28 -1.16 -13.69 7.61
C GLU A 28 -2.12 -12.56 8.00
N THR A 29 -1.85 -11.88 9.10
CA THR A 29 -2.69 -10.77 9.59
C THR A 29 -2.77 -9.60 8.61
N VAL A 30 -1.63 -9.19 8.01
CA VAL A 30 -1.62 -8.10 7.02
C VAL A 30 -2.33 -8.53 5.73
N ARG A 31 -2.19 -9.79 5.32
CA ARG A 31 -2.95 -10.33 4.18
C ARG A 31 -4.45 -10.31 4.43
N ASP A 32 -4.88 -10.77 5.60
CA ASP A 32 -6.30 -10.83 5.97
C ASP A 32 -6.93 -9.44 6.03
N MET A 33 -6.19 -8.43 6.50
CA MET A 33 -6.60 -7.03 6.44
C MET A 33 -6.73 -6.57 4.98
N LEU A 34 -5.72 -6.81 4.14
CA LEU A 34 -5.74 -6.38 2.74
C LEU A 34 -6.83 -7.10 1.93
N ASP A 35 -7.17 -8.35 2.26
CA ASP A 35 -8.28 -9.07 1.64
C ASP A 35 -9.66 -8.45 1.95
N GLN A 36 -9.76 -7.68 3.04
CA GLN A 36 -10.97 -6.93 3.41
C GLN A 36 -11.00 -5.51 2.82
N CYS A 37 -9.91 -5.08 2.17
CA CYS A 37 -9.75 -3.73 1.65
C CYS A 37 -9.67 -3.73 0.13
N GLU A 38 -10.09 -2.64 -0.51
CA GLU A 38 -9.67 -2.38 -1.88
C GLU A 38 -8.27 -1.76 -1.85
N TRP A 39 -7.31 -2.35 -2.53
CA TRP A 39 -5.96 -1.81 -2.59
C TRP A 39 -5.32 -1.98 -3.96
N SER A 40 -4.35 -1.12 -4.25
CA SER A 40 -3.52 -1.23 -5.45
C SER A 40 -2.13 -0.67 -5.18
N LEU A 41 -1.15 -1.13 -5.94
CA LEU A 41 0.22 -0.62 -5.93
C LEU A 41 0.52 -0.04 -7.30
N VAL A 42 0.75 1.27 -7.36
CA VAL A 42 1.04 2.00 -8.60
C VAL A 42 2.52 2.37 -8.60
N PRO A 43 3.32 1.86 -9.55
CA PRO A 43 4.72 2.25 -9.69
C PRO A 43 4.85 3.75 -9.96
N SER A 44 5.79 4.40 -9.28
CA SER A 44 6.21 5.80 -9.54
C SER A 44 5.12 6.87 -9.47
N ALA A 45 4.04 6.63 -8.72
CA ALA A 45 2.92 7.57 -8.58
C ALA A 45 2.90 8.32 -7.23
N GLY A 46 3.83 7.99 -6.34
CA GLY A 46 3.98 8.60 -5.03
C GLY A 46 4.82 9.87 -5.07
N GLN A 47 5.00 10.47 -3.90
CA GLN A 47 5.97 11.55 -3.73
C GLN A 47 7.37 11.11 -4.17
N ASP A 48 8.10 11.99 -4.86
CA ASP A 48 9.48 11.73 -5.33
C ASP A 48 9.61 10.47 -6.21
N GLU A 49 8.57 10.16 -6.99
CA GLU A 49 8.47 8.97 -7.85
C GLU A 49 8.56 7.64 -7.07
N LEU A 50 8.29 7.67 -5.77
CA LEU A 50 8.15 6.45 -4.97
C LEU A 50 6.94 5.63 -5.46
N PRO A 51 6.95 4.30 -5.25
CA PRO A 51 5.73 3.51 -5.39
C PRO A 51 4.62 4.09 -4.53
N LEU A 52 3.39 4.09 -5.04
CA LEU A 52 2.20 4.52 -4.30
C LEU A 52 1.32 3.31 -4.00
N MET A 53 1.14 3.01 -2.72
CA MET A 53 0.14 2.06 -2.27
C MET A 53 -1.15 2.80 -1.95
N VAL A 54 -2.19 2.52 -2.73
CA VAL A 54 -3.54 3.02 -2.47
C VAL A 54 -4.28 1.97 -1.66
N VAL A 55 -4.81 2.34 -0.50
CA VAL A 55 -5.57 1.43 0.37
C VAL A 55 -6.87 2.10 0.78
N ARG A 56 -8.00 1.45 0.55
CA ARG A 56 -9.31 1.87 1.02
C ARG A 56 -9.74 1.00 2.18
N LEU A 57 -9.66 1.57 3.37
CA LEU A 57 -10.07 0.94 4.61
C LEU A 57 -11.59 1.09 4.77
N PRO A 58 -12.31 0.05 5.21
CA PRO A 58 -13.76 0.10 5.40
C PRO A 58 -14.18 1.02 6.57
N SER A 59 -13.24 1.36 7.44
CA SER A 59 -13.45 2.13 8.67
C SER A 59 -12.57 3.40 8.69
N ARG A 60 -12.59 4.13 9.81
CA ARG A 60 -11.71 5.28 10.06
C ARG A 60 -10.24 4.86 10.00
N ILE A 61 -9.42 5.72 9.41
CA ILE A 61 -7.98 5.54 9.38
C ILE A 61 -7.41 5.90 10.76
N CYS A 62 -6.69 4.96 11.37
CA CYS A 62 -5.87 5.20 12.55
C CYS A 62 -4.40 5.01 12.14
N LEU A 63 -3.62 6.08 12.09
CA LEU A 63 -2.20 5.99 11.68
C LEU A 63 -1.33 5.21 12.67
N SER A 64 -1.80 5.07 13.91
CA SER A 64 -1.19 4.22 14.93
C SER A 64 -1.77 2.80 14.96
N ASP A 65 -2.55 2.41 13.96
CA ASP A 65 -3.03 1.03 13.84
C ASP A 65 -1.82 0.10 13.63
N PRO A 66 -1.61 -0.89 14.52
CA PRO A 66 -0.51 -1.84 14.40
C PRO A 66 -0.48 -2.55 13.03
N LEU A 67 -1.63 -2.81 12.41
CA LEU A 67 -1.70 -3.47 11.11
C LEU A 67 -1.20 -2.58 9.97
N LEU A 68 -1.47 -1.27 10.07
CA LEU A 68 -0.99 -0.30 9.09
C LEU A 68 0.52 -0.06 9.24
N GLN A 69 1.03 -0.07 10.48
CA GLN A 69 2.46 -0.03 10.76
C GLN A 69 3.16 -1.30 10.25
N GLU A 70 2.63 -2.47 10.57
CA GLU A 70 3.18 -3.76 10.11
C GLU A 70 3.17 -3.86 8.57
N LEU A 71 2.12 -3.36 7.91
CA LEU A 71 2.08 -3.24 6.45
C LEU A 71 3.20 -2.33 5.93
N ALA A 72 3.42 -1.17 6.55
CA ALA A 72 4.48 -0.25 6.19
C ALA A 72 5.88 -0.88 6.39
N GLU A 73 6.09 -1.65 7.46
CA GLU A 73 7.35 -2.35 7.71
C GLU A 73 7.63 -3.41 6.64
N GLN A 74 6.64 -4.24 6.34
CA GLN A 74 6.82 -5.35 5.42
C GLN A 74 7.00 -4.87 3.97
N ILE A 75 6.23 -3.85 3.54
CA ILE A 75 6.41 -3.29 2.21
C ILE A 75 7.74 -2.56 2.06
N GLU A 76 8.17 -1.83 3.10
CA GLU A 76 9.45 -1.12 3.08
C GLU A 76 10.63 -2.10 3.07
N SER A 77 10.54 -3.19 3.81
CA SER A 77 11.52 -4.28 3.78
C SER A 77 11.62 -4.95 2.39
N TYR A 78 10.48 -5.09 1.68
CA TYR A 78 10.44 -5.74 0.37
C TYR A 78 10.85 -4.82 -0.80
N MET A 79 10.44 -3.55 -0.79
CA MET A 79 10.54 -2.66 -1.95
C MET A 79 11.29 -1.35 -1.67
N GLY A 80 11.64 -1.08 -0.41
CA GLY A 80 12.07 0.24 0.02
C GLY A 80 10.89 1.19 0.28
N PRO A 81 11.14 2.49 0.42
CA PRO A 81 10.14 3.46 0.86
C PRO A 81 8.93 3.52 -0.08
N VAL A 82 7.72 3.61 0.47
CA VAL A 82 6.46 3.65 -0.28
C VAL A 82 5.61 4.80 0.21
N ASP A 83 4.97 5.53 -0.71
CA ASP A 83 3.93 6.51 -0.38
C ASP A 83 2.60 5.78 -0.21
N PHE A 84 1.82 6.12 0.80
CA PHE A 84 0.48 5.58 1.00
C PHE A 84 -0.56 6.65 0.70
N ALA A 85 -1.59 6.29 -0.07
CA ALA A 85 -2.84 7.02 -0.16
C ALA A 85 -3.94 6.21 0.52
N LEU A 86 -4.28 6.59 1.75
CA LEU A 86 -5.25 5.92 2.60
C LEU A 86 -6.61 6.59 2.46
N PHE A 87 -7.60 5.84 1.99
CA PHE A 87 -8.99 6.25 1.94
C PHE A 87 -9.75 5.61 3.09
N SER A 88 -10.56 6.38 3.80
CA SER A 88 -11.49 5.82 4.80
C SER A 88 -12.84 5.54 4.14
N GLY A 89 -13.63 4.67 4.76
CA GLY A 89 -15.03 4.47 4.36
C GLY A 89 -15.92 5.72 4.58
N GLU A 90 -15.42 6.74 5.27
CA GLU A 90 -16.17 7.95 5.64
C GLU A 90 -15.91 9.15 4.72
N THR A 91 -14.80 9.14 3.96
CA THR A 91 -14.40 10.29 3.13
C THR A 91 -13.78 9.85 1.81
N SER A 92 -14.05 10.61 0.75
CA SER A 92 -13.42 10.46 -0.57
C SER A 92 -12.04 11.11 -0.68
N GLU A 93 -11.63 11.92 0.30
CA GLU A 93 -10.32 12.55 0.34
C GLU A 93 -9.29 11.58 0.95
N PRO A 94 -8.19 11.28 0.24
CA PRO A 94 -7.15 10.41 0.77
C PRO A 94 -6.26 11.13 1.77
N LEU A 95 -5.91 10.43 2.84
CA LEU A 95 -4.78 10.78 3.67
C LEU A 95 -3.50 10.24 3.03
N ARG A 96 -2.60 11.14 2.66
CA ARG A 96 -1.28 10.77 2.12
C ARG A 96 -0.22 10.71 3.23
N VAL A 97 0.55 9.63 3.25
CA VAL A 97 1.58 9.39 4.25
C VAL A 97 2.69 8.50 3.72
N LEU A 98 3.96 8.87 3.94
CA LEU A 98 5.08 8.01 3.61
C LEU A 98 5.18 6.83 4.60
N SER A 99 5.59 5.65 4.11
CA SER A 99 5.85 4.46 4.93
C SER A 99 6.73 4.81 6.13
N LYS A 100 7.84 5.51 5.89
CA LYS A 100 8.74 6.00 6.93
C LYS A 100 8.07 6.82 8.01
N THR A 101 7.03 7.58 7.67
CA THR A 101 6.32 8.37 8.66
C THR A 101 5.38 7.53 9.52
N LEU A 102 4.77 6.48 8.96
CA LEU A 102 4.06 5.46 9.75
C LEU A 102 5.02 4.73 10.71
N LEU A 103 6.26 4.49 10.27
CA LEU A 103 7.30 3.81 11.05
C LEU A 103 8.02 4.72 12.05
N ASP A 104 7.99 6.04 11.86
CA ASP A 104 8.62 6.98 12.77
C ASP A 104 7.78 7.10 14.05
N GLN A 105 8.26 6.42 15.11
CA GLN A 105 7.67 6.43 16.45
C GLN A 105 7.53 7.84 17.05
N ARG A 106 8.11 8.88 16.43
CA ARG A 106 7.97 10.28 16.83
C ARG A 106 6.56 10.86 16.70
N TRP A 107 5.67 10.22 15.93
CA TRP A 107 4.26 10.62 15.90
C TRP A 107 3.48 10.31 17.18
N HIS A 108 4.05 9.57 18.12
CA HIS A 108 3.43 9.29 19.41
C HIS A 108 3.54 10.43 20.46
N TRP A 109 4.19 11.57 20.17
CA TRP A 109 4.45 12.59 21.21
C TRP A 109 4.25 14.06 20.80
N ARG A 110 3.14 14.40 20.13
CA ARG A 110 2.66 15.80 20.05
C ARG A 110 1.20 15.97 20.49
N GLY A 111 0.81 15.24 21.53
CA GLY A 111 -0.54 15.34 22.12
C GLY A 111 -0.62 14.83 23.55
N SER A 112 0.42 15.06 24.38
CA SER A 112 0.34 14.94 25.84
C SER A 112 0.51 16.33 26.45
#